data_AF-A0A0G4L2H2-F1
#
_entry.id   AF-A0A0G4L2H2-F1
#
_cell.length_a   1.000
_cell.length_b   1.000
_cell.length_c   1.000
_cell.angle_alpha   90.00
_cell.angle_beta   90.00
_cell.angle_gamma   90.00
#
_symmetry.space_group_name_H-M   'P 1'
#
loop_
_entity.id
_entity.type
_entity.pdbx_description
1 polymer ?
#
loop_
_entity_poly.entity_id
_entity_poly.type
_entity_poly.pdbx_seq_one_letter_code
_entity_poly.pdbx_strand_id
1 'polypeptide(L)'
;MYHKTLLVGVLAAIAGLTSANDAIPGNAFENSGHEAAIAGAPMYHFGRSWDRKPCYPEAGQNDGVKTDGVDSDLCFSSQNGGCADPGPWNGVNSPGNPFPVYYTVRQCNDNEWRVAYSIYYKKDSGHKNDWENSIVIWNGDGAGGWKRSGTLLGWHSGWDYIAWGDIQNTVNNDGDLFDQGAKDRNHAKVYQGFYYHATFSTRKTSLNTCANTRDEFRSNDWYFLPDGTWLHNGDLIQDGWDYGSADTNPMNPSADSQLQLIIGGAGAVTALLLGLGTTWAVKDYNAYIALGPGGPPNNFFGWVIVNIAIRPFCSTKARAIFTDDYSKHGAHKDIESLPRRRGPRASVAGLVPHRQVTQRAPETMRRVRIELTAFDSIRYGKADTYP
;
A
#
# COMPACT_ATOMS: atom_id res chain seq x y z
N MET A 1 -58.53 31.83 44.67
CA MET A 1 -57.44 30.92 44.31
C MET A 1 -57.30 30.95 42.79
N TYR A 2 -56.29 31.66 42.29
CA TYR A 2 -56.01 31.78 40.86
C TYR A 2 -55.22 30.54 40.42
N HIS A 3 -55.68 29.82 39.40
CA HIS A 3 -54.86 28.85 38.68
C HIS A 3 -54.61 29.41 37.28
N LYS A 4 -53.35 29.81 37.05
CA LYS A 4 -52.83 30.24 35.76
C LYS A 4 -52.63 28.99 34.90
N THR A 5 -53.37 28.88 33.80
CA THR A 5 -53.15 27.88 32.76
C THR A 5 -51.90 28.27 31.97
N LEU A 6 -50.84 27.49 32.12
CA LEU A 6 -49.60 27.65 31.36
C LEU A 6 -49.81 27.02 29.97
N LEU A 7 -49.91 27.83 28.92
CA LEU A 7 -49.74 27.36 27.54
C LEU A 7 -48.26 27.05 27.33
N VAL A 8 -47.91 25.76 27.27
CA VAL A 8 -46.61 25.32 26.77
C VAL A 8 -46.73 25.15 25.26
N GLY A 9 -46.11 26.06 24.52
CA GLY A 9 -45.97 25.94 23.07
C GLY A 9 -45.03 24.79 22.74
N VAL A 10 -45.52 23.85 21.93
CA VAL A 10 -44.67 22.86 21.28
C VAL A 10 -43.99 23.57 20.11
N LEU A 11 -42.78 24.09 20.33
CA LEU A 11 -41.85 24.33 19.22
C LEU A 11 -41.42 22.95 18.71
N ALA A 12 -41.94 22.56 17.55
CA ALA A 12 -41.34 21.49 16.77
C ALA A 12 -39.94 21.96 16.34
N ALA A 13 -38.92 21.50 17.04
CA ALA A 13 -37.57 21.54 16.53
C ALA A 13 -37.53 20.63 15.29
N ILE A 14 -37.65 21.22 14.10
CA ILE A 14 -37.15 20.58 12.88
C ILE A 14 -35.63 20.63 13.02
N ALA A 15 -35.08 19.68 13.77
CA ALA A 15 -33.69 19.30 13.58
C ALA A 15 -33.60 18.90 12.11
N GLY A 16 -32.83 19.66 11.33
CA GLY A 16 -32.56 19.33 9.94
C GLY A 16 -32.07 17.88 9.91
N LEU A 17 -32.93 16.98 9.42
CA LEU A 17 -32.51 15.70 8.92
C LEU A 17 -31.60 16.06 7.75
N THR A 18 -30.29 16.17 8.03
CA THR A 18 -29.29 16.17 6.98
C THR A 18 -29.50 14.85 6.26
N SER A 19 -30.10 14.92 5.08
CA SER A 19 -30.30 13.74 4.26
C SER A 19 -28.90 13.19 3.97
N ALA A 20 -28.73 11.93 4.34
CA ALA A 20 -27.50 11.21 4.12
C ALA A 20 -27.48 10.81 2.63
N ASN A 21 -26.44 11.21 1.90
CA ASN A 21 -26.14 10.80 0.54
C ASN A 21 -27.23 11.26 -0.43
N ASP A 22 -27.31 12.57 -0.61
CA ASP A 22 -28.35 13.27 -1.38
C ASP A 22 -28.33 12.91 -2.86
N ALA A 23 -29.42 12.36 -3.38
CA ALA A 23 -29.47 12.02 -4.80
C ALA A 23 -29.30 13.26 -5.69
N ILE A 24 -28.51 13.14 -6.75
CA ILE A 24 -28.40 14.16 -7.81
C ILE A 24 -29.18 13.72 -9.05
N PRO A 25 -29.72 14.65 -9.85
CA PRO A 25 -30.43 14.30 -11.08
C PRO A 25 -29.45 13.83 -12.17
N GLY A 26 -29.93 13.02 -13.12
CA GLY A 26 -29.08 12.43 -14.17
C GLY A 26 -28.39 13.45 -15.09
N ASN A 27 -29.00 14.62 -15.30
CA ASN A 27 -28.40 15.70 -16.10
C ASN A 27 -27.15 16.33 -15.44
N ALA A 28 -26.90 16.09 -14.14
CA ALA A 28 -25.70 16.56 -13.46
C ALA A 28 -24.41 15.93 -13.98
N PHE A 29 -24.50 14.76 -14.65
CA PHE A 29 -23.37 14.08 -15.30
C PHE A 29 -23.15 14.53 -16.75
N GLU A 30 -24.07 15.31 -17.31
CA GLU A 30 -23.96 15.84 -18.66
C GLU A 30 -23.13 17.14 -18.68
N ASN A 31 -22.83 17.68 -19.87
CA ASN A 31 -22.08 18.94 -20.03
C ASN A 31 -20.78 18.99 -19.22
N SER A 32 -19.88 18.03 -19.47
CA SER A 32 -18.65 17.72 -18.70
C SER A 32 -18.86 17.06 -17.34
N GLY A 33 -20.08 17.06 -16.80
CA GLY A 33 -20.39 16.47 -15.50
C GLY A 33 -19.85 17.26 -14.31
N HIS A 34 -19.62 18.57 -14.48
CA HIS A 34 -19.10 19.45 -13.45
C HIS A 34 -19.99 19.48 -12.18
N GLU A 35 -21.31 19.44 -12.35
CA GLU A 35 -22.26 19.41 -11.23
C GLU A 35 -22.13 18.11 -10.41
N ALA A 36 -22.02 16.96 -11.08
CA ALA A 36 -21.73 15.70 -10.43
C ALA A 36 -20.35 15.70 -9.75
N ALA A 37 -19.35 16.36 -10.35
CA ALA A 37 -18.03 16.51 -9.77
C ALA A 37 -18.05 17.32 -8.48
N ILE A 38 -18.79 18.44 -8.43
CA ILE A 38 -19.00 19.21 -7.20
C ILE A 38 -19.69 18.35 -6.15
N ALA A 39 -20.78 17.67 -6.51
CA ALA A 39 -21.59 16.91 -5.56
C ALA A 39 -20.90 15.68 -4.93
N GLY A 40 -19.83 15.17 -5.56
CA GLY A 40 -19.09 13.99 -5.08
C GLY A 40 -17.69 14.28 -4.57
N ALA A 41 -17.21 15.52 -4.63
CA ALA A 41 -15.79 15.81 -4.45
C ALA A 41 -15.26 15.33 -3.08
N PRO A 42 -14.11 14.63 -3.02
CA PRO A 42 -13.51 14.25 -1.75
C PRO A 42 -13.02 15.47 -0.95
N MET A 43 -13.06 15.37 0.38
CA MET A 43 -12.35 16.27 1.28
C MET A 43 -10.96 15.69 1.58
N TYR A 44 -9.92 16.36 1.12
CA TYR A 44 -8.53 15.92 1.26
C TYR A 44 -7.96 16.31 2.62
N HIS A 45 -7.16 15.41 3.20
CA HIS A 45 -6.46 15.63 4.45
C HIS A 45 -4.98 15.34 4.31
N PHE A 46 -4.17 16.23 4.87
CA PHE A 46 -2.72 16.19 4.80
C PHE A 46 -2.12 16.23 6.19
N GLY A 47 -0.99 15.57 6.36
CA GLY A 47 -0.34 15.44 7.65
C GLY A 47 1.07 15.96 7.71
N ARG A 48 1.53 16.23 8.93
CA ARG A 48 2.93 16.49 9.25
C ARG A 48 3.57 15.26 9.87
N SER A 49 4.50 14.65 9.14
CA SER A 49 5.38 13.62 9.69
C SER A 49 6.63 14.29 10.28
N TRP A 50 6.97 13.96 11.53
CA TRP A 50 8.16 14.53 12.21
C TRP A 50 8.20 16.07 12.18
N ASP A 51 7.03 16.72 12.33
CA ASP A 51 6.83 18.17 12.20
C ASP A 51 7.23 18.79 10.86
N ARG A 52 7.37 17.97 9.82
CA ARG A 52 7.68 18.42 8.45
C ARG A 52 6.41 18.53 7.63
N LYS A 53 6.41 19.49 6.71
CA LYS A 53 5.36 19.63 5.70
C LYS A 53 5.48 18.48 4.67
N PRO A 54 4.36 17.93 4.18
CA PRO A 54 4.37 16.97 3.07
C PRO A 54 4.72 17.69 1.77
N CYS A 55 4.99 16.96 0.69
CA CYS A 55 4.81 17.55 -0.63
C CYS A 55 3.32 17.83 -0.82
N TYR A 56 2.95 19.09 -1.05
CA TYR A 56 1.54 19.48 -1.15
C TYR A 56 1.10 19.56 -2.62
N PRO A 57 -0.17 19.27 -2.95
CA PRO A 57 -0.62 19.30 -4.34
C PRO A 57 -0.54 20.69 -4.97
N GLU A 58 -0.33 20.72 -6.27
CA GLU A 58 -0.33 21.95 -7.08
C GLU A 58 -0.89 21.70 -8.49
N ALA A 59 -0.91 22.74 -9.32
CA ALA A 59 -1.39 22.63 -10.70
C ALA A 59 -0.50 21.67 -11.50
N GLY A 60 -1.09 20.67 -12.15
CA GLY A 60 -0.38 19.75 -13.07
C GLY A 60 -0.04 20.38 -14.42
N GLN A 61 -0.61 21.56 -14.68
CA GLN A 61 -0.36 22.39 -15.85
C GLN A 61 -0.59 23.87 -15.53
N ASN A 62 0.10 24.76 -16.23
CA ASN A 62 -0.16 26.19 -16.24
C ASN A 62 -0.25 26.67 -17.69
N ASP A 63 -1.37 27.31 -18.05
CA ASP A 63 -1.62 27.88 -19.38
C ASP A 63 -1.30 26.96 -20.56
N GLY A 64 -1.70 25.69 -20.45
CA GLY A 64 -1.50 24.68 -21.49
C GLY A 64 -0.07 24.12 -21.55
N VAL A 65 0.77 24.43 -20.54
CA VAL A 65 2.12 23.89 -20.38
C VAL A 65 2.14 22.97 -19.17
N LYS A 66 2.65 21.75 -19.36
CA LYS A 66 2.85 20.77 -18.28
C LYS A 66 3.71 21.36 -17.16
N THR A 67 3.32 21.12 -15.92
CA THR A 67 4.17 21.43 -14.77
C THR A 67 5.34 20.46 -14.71
N ASP A 68 6.55 21.02 -14.58
CA ASP A 68 7.74 20.24 -14.31
C ASP A 68 7.83 19.87 -12.83
N GLY A 69 7.96 18.58 -12.57
CA GLY A 69 8.23 18.07 -11.24
C GLY A 69 9.60 18.50 -10.70
N VAL A 70 9.91 18.03 -9.50
CA VAL A 70 11.24 18.17 -8.88
C VAL A 70 11.80 16.80 -8.52
N ASP A 71 13.12 16.71 -8.32
CA ASP A 71 13.75 15.44 -7.97
C ASP A 71 13.19 14.89 -6.66
N SER A 72 12.96 13.57 -6.65
CA SER A 72 12.39 12.83 -5.52
C SER A 72 13.23 13.03 -4.26
N ASP A 73 12.55 13.10 -3.13
CA ASP A 73 13.23 13.15 -1.83
C ASP A 73 13.56 11.73 -1.34
N LEU A 74 14.60 11.63 -0.52
CA LEU A 74 14.76 10.44 0.30
C LEU A 74 13.75 10.50 1.44
N CYS A 75 13.23 9.35 1.85
CA CYS A 75 12.27 9.23 2.94
C CYS A 75 12.61 10.03 4.22
N PHE A 76 13.90 10.18 4.55
CA PHE A 76 14.34 10.87 5.77
C PHE A 76 14.65 12.36 5.58
N SER A 77 14.50 12.92 4.38
CA SER A 77 14.66 14.34 4.12
C SER A 77 13.34 15.11 4.26
N SER A 78 13.41 16.44 4.10
CA SER A 78 12.21 17.25 3.91
C SER A 78 11.46 16.72 2.69
N GLN A 79 10.14 16.56 2.78
CA GLN A 79 9.30 16.13 1.66
C GLN A 79 8.72 17.33 0.87
N ASN A 80 8.73 18.52 1.46
CA ASN A 80 8.17 19.72 0.84
C ASN A 80 9.17 20.51 -0.02
N GLY A 81 10.36 19.95 -0.30
CA GLY A 81 11.39 20.67 -1.04
C GLY A 81 10.98 20.92 -2.49
N GLY A 82 10.58 22.15 -2.84
CA GLY A 82 10.15 22.49 -4.20
C GLY A 82 8.69 22.14 -4.53
N CYS A 83 7.91 21.68 -3.55
CA CYS A 83 6.46 21.52 -3.65
C CYS A 83 5.72 22.76 -3.12
N ALA A 84 4.42 22.87 -3.40
CA ALA A 84 3.58 23.93 -2.86
C ALA A 84 3.51 23.91 -1.33
N ASP A 85 3.21 25.06 -0.73
CA ASP A 85 3.03 25.15 0.71
C ASP A 85 1.59 24.79 1.11
N PRO A 86 1.36 23.89 2.08
CA PRO A 86 0.02 23.57 2.59
C PRO A 86 -0.65 24.74 3.32
N GLY A 87 0.07 25.82 3.62
CA GLY A 87 -0.44 26.98 4.35
C GLY A 87 0.03 27.03 5.81
N PRO A 88 -0.46 28.03 6.58
CA PRO A 88 -0.15 28.15 8.00
C PRO A 88 -0.68 26.94 8.78
N TRP A 89 0.05 26.55 9.82
CA TRP A 89 -0.38 25.50 10.73
C TRP A 89 -0.77 26.11 12.08
N ASN A 90 -2.06 26.04 12.41
CA ASN A 90 -2.66 26.57 13.63
C ASN A 90 -3.14 25.45 14.57
N GLY A 91 -2.70 24.21 14.33
CA GLY A 91 -3.16 23.01 15.01
C GLY A 91 -3.82 22.01 14.06
N VAL A 92 -4.37 20.93 14.61
CA VAL A 92 -5.15 19.97 13.82
C VAL A 92 -6.35 20.65 13.17
N ASN A 93 -6.73 20.20 11.98
CA ASN A 93 -7.77 20.81 11.15
C ASN A 93 -7.46 22.27 10.77
N SER A 94 -6.21 22.58 10.44
CA SER A 94 -5.88 23.86 9.80
C SER A 94 -6.45 23.87 8.36
N PRO A 95 -6.99 24.99 7.87
CA PRO A 95 -7.35 25.10 6.46
C PRO A 95 -6.09 24.99 5.61
N GLY A 96 -6.10 24.08 4.63
CA GLY A 96 -5.04 23.98 3.63
C GLY A 96 -5.14 25.10 2.59
N ASN A 97 -4.01 25.49 2.01
CA ASN A 97 -4.02 26.30 0.80
C ASN A 97 -4.79 25.55 -0.31
N PRO A 98 -5.59 26.24 -1.13
CA PRO A 98 -6.32 25.59 -2.19
C PRO A 98 -5.40 25.14 -3.33
N PHE A 99 -5.81 24.09 -4.05
CA PHE A 99 -5.10 23.56 -5.20
C PHE A 99 -6.07 23.00 -6.26
N PRO A 100 -5.68 22.94 -7.54
CA PRO A 100 -6.48 22.34 -8.60
C PRO A 100 -6.75 20.86 -8.35
N VAL A 101 -8.01 20.46 -8.42
CA VAL A 101 -8.45 19.06 -8.48
C VAL A 101 -9.02 18.82 -9.87
N TYR A 102 -8.42 17.91 -10.62
CA TYR A 102 -8.87 17.59 -11.97
C TYR A 102 -9.92 16.49 -11.90
N TYR A 103 -11.00 16.60 -12.66
CA TYR A 103 -12.04 15.57 -12.67
C TYR A 103 -12.36 15.08 -14.07
N THR A 104 -12.76 13.82 -14.17
CA THR A 104 -13.34 13.25 -15.38
C THR A 104 -14.58 12.44 -15.05
N VAL A 105 -15.58 12.51 -15.93
CA VAL A 105 -16.88 11.87 -15.73
C VAL A 105 -17.13 10.86 -16.83
N ARG A 106 -17.58 9.67 -16.45
CA ARG A 106 -17.84 8.59 -17.38
C ARG A 106 -19.06 7.77 -17.00
N GLN A 107 -19.91 7.50 -17.98
CA GLN A 107 -20.93 6.47 -17.86
C GLN A 107 -20.30 5.11 -18.14
N CYS A 108 -20.40 4.19 -17.19
CA CYS A 108 -19.87 2.83 -17.33
C CYS A 108 -20.93 1.86 -17.86
N ASN A 109 -22.19 2.07 -17.50
CA ASN A 109 -23.37 1.40 -18.04
C ASN A 109 -24.65 2.21 -17.69
N ASP A 110 -25.82 1.69 -18.05
CA ASP A 110 -27.12 2.35 -17.83
C ASP A 110 -27.41 2.70 -16.37
N ASN A 111 -26.77 2.02 -15.40
CA ASN A 111 -26.99 2.22 -13.97
C ASN A 111 -25.70 2.58 -13.21
N GLU A 112 -24.64 3.00 -13.89
CA GLU A 112 -23.38 3.38 -13.24
C GLU A 112 -22.69 4.56 -13.93
N TRP A 113 -22.46 5.62 -13.15
CA TRP A 113 -21.53 6.69 -13.48
C TRP A 113 -20.32 6.65 -12.56
N ARG A 114 -19.18 7.10 -13.05
CA ARG A 114 -17.96 7.30 -12.27
C ARG A 114 -17.45 8.71 -12.46
N VAL A 115 -17.11 9.35 -11.36
CA VAL A 115 -16.38 10.62 -11.35
C VAL A 115 -15.00 10.35 -10.75
N ALA A 116 -13.96 10.43 -11.57
CA ALA A 116 -12.58 10.35 -11.13
C ALA A 116 -12.08 11.75 -10.75
N TYR A 117 -11.31 11.84 -9.68
CA TYR A 117 -10.64 13.03 -9.19
C TYR A 117 -9.14 12.75 -9.12
N SER A 118 -8.35 13.62 -9.73
CA SER A 118 -6.90 13.52 -9.82
C SER A 118 -6.26 14.77 -9.20
N ILE A 119 -5.26 14.57 -8.34
CA ILE A 119 -4.45 15.64 -7.75
C ILE A 119 -2.98 15.43 -8.11
N TYR A 120 -2.26 16.51 -8.37
CA TYR A 120 -0.87 16.46 -8.83
C TYR A 120 0.09 16.91 -7.75
N TYR A 121 1.20 16.18 -7.62
CA TYR A 121 2.36 16.53 -6.83
C TYR A 121 3.59 16.61 -7.75
N LYS A 122 4.53 17.49 -7.41
CA LYS A 122 5.78 17.59 -8.16
C LYS A 122 6.70 16.38 -8.02
N LYS A 123 6.47 15.52 -7.03
CA LYS A 123 7.25 14.32 -6.70
C LYS A 123 6.57 13.54 -5.61
N ASP A 124 7.11 12.35 -5.33
CA ASP A 124 6.91 11.60 -4.10
C ASP A 124 8.29 11.11 -3.55
N SER A 125 8.28 10.18 -2.58
CA SER A 125 9.47 9.51 -2.01
C SER A 125 10.09 8.41 -2.90
N GLY A 126 9.89 8.45 -4.23
CA GLY A 126 10.46 7.47 -5.16
C GLY A 126 10.75 8.01 -6.56
N HIS A 127 9.99 9.01 -7.02
CA HIS A 127 10.08 9.55 -8.37
C HIS A 127 9.68 11.03 -8.47
N LYS A 128 10.08 11.61 -9.60
CA LYS A 128 9.69 12.95 -10.04
C LYS A 128 8.30 12.90 -10.65
N ASN A 129 7.49 13.90 -10.35
CA ASN A 129 6.05 13.97 -10.60
C ASN A 129 5.31 12.84 -9.93
N ASP A 130 4.12 13.15 -9.45
CA ASP A 130 3.24 12.14 -8.89
C ASP A 130 1.80 12.58 -9.04
N TRP A 131 0.92 11.62 -9.25
CA TRP A 131 -0.51 11.82 -9.40
C TRP A 131 -1.21 10.85 -8.50
N GLU A 132 -2.22 11.35 -7.80
CA GLU A 132 -3.06 10.54 -6.95
C GLU A 132 -4.51 10.64 -7.37
N ASN A 133 -5.20 9.51 -7.30
CA ASN A 133 -6.54 9.39 -7.84
C ASN A 133 -7.52 8.84 -6.81
N SER A 134 -8.74 9.34 -6.90
CA SER A 134 -9.90 8.75 -6.24
C SER A 134 -11.08 8.74 -7.20
N ILE A 135 -11.94 7.74 -7.13
CA ILE A 135 -13.10 7.61 -8.02
C ILE A 135 -14.34 7.42 -7.18
N VAL A 136 -15.31 8.30 -7.36
CA VAL A 136 -16.64 8.14 -6.77
C VAL A 136 -17.54 7.41 -7.76
N ILE A 137 -18.12 6.31 -7.32
CA ILE A 137 -19.06 5.48 -8.09
C ILE A 137 -20.48 5.90 -7.71
N TRP A 138 -21.30 6.13 -8.72
CA TRP A 138 -22.68 6.54 -8.62
C TRP A 138 -23.59 5.50 -9.26
N ASN A 139 -24.61 5.07 -8.51
CA ASN A 139 -25.63 4.16 -9.03
C ASN A 139 -26.99 4.87 -9.07
N GLY A 140 -27.80 4.52 -10.06
CA GLY A 140 -29.19 4.96 -10.13
C GLY A 140 -29.98 4.43 -8.93
N ASP A 141 -30.84 5.27 -8.36
CA ASP A 141 -31.70 4.90 -7.22
C ASP A 141 -33.05 4.30 -7.67
N GLY A 142 -33.29 4.20 -8.98
CA GLY A 142 -34.54 3.71 -9.57
C GLY A 142 -35.70 4.72 -9.57
N ALA A 143 -35.51 5.91 -8.98
CA ALA A 143 -36.48 7.00 -8.92
C ALA A 143 -36.06 8.23 -9.77
N GLY A 144 -35.04 8.06 -10.61
CA GLY A 144 -34.47 9.12 -11.46
C GLY A 144 -33.34 9.91 -10.79
N GLY A 145 -32.98 9.57 -9.55
CA GLY A 145 -31.84 10.10 -8.84
C GLY A 145 -30.62 9.19 -8.92
N TRP A 146 -29.46 9.76 -8.63
CA TRP A 146 -28.18 9.06 -8.58
C TRP A 146 -27.52 9.29 -7.23
N LYS A 147 -27.10 8.20 -6.59
CA LYS A 147 -26.46 8.24 -5.27
C LYS A 147 -25.07 7.62 -5.33
N ARG A 148 -24.18 8.13 -4.48
CA ARG A 148 -22.86 7.53 -4.28
C ARG A 148 -23.02 6.12 -3.73
N SER A 149 -22.45 5.13 -4.40
CA SER A 149 -22.51 3.71 -4.03
C SER A 149 -21.19 3.20 -3.47
N GLY A 150 -20.07 3.81 -3.86
CA GLY A 150 -18.75 3.49 -3.34
C GLY A 150 -17.68 4.44 -3.83
N THR A 151 -16.47 4.22 -3.32
CA THR A 151 -15.27 4.91 -3.77
C THR A 151 -14.15 3.92 -4.07
N LEU A 152 -13.34 4.23 -5.07
CA LEU A 152 -12.06 3.58 -5.34
C LEU A 152 -10.96 4.56 -4.98
N LEU A 153 -10.05 4.17 -4.09
CA LEU A 153 -8.91 4.99 -3.69
C LEU A 153 -7.64 4.41 -4.29
N GLY A 154 -6.91 5.24 -5.03
CA GLY A 154 -5.64 4.87 -5.64
C GLY A 154 -4.57 4.65 -4.58
N TRP A 155 -3.76 3.62 -4.79
CA TRP A 155 -2.52 3.41 -4.06
C TRP A 155 -1.51 2.80 -5.02
N HIS A 156 -0.50 3.57 -5.42
CA HIS A 156 0.47 3.13 -6.44
C HIS A 156 -0.26 2.53 -7.67
N SER A 157 0.11 1.32 -8.07
CA SER A 157 -0.51 0.56 -9.18
C SER A 157 -1.88 -0.09 -8.90
N GLY A 158 -2.52 0.19 -7.76
CA GLY A 158 -3.73 -0.51 -7.31
C GLY A 158 -4.87 0.40 -6.84
N TRP A 159 -6.00 -0.25 -6.52
CA TRP A 159 -7.21 0.43 -6.03
C TRP A 159 -7.77 -0.30 -4.82
N ASP A 160 -8.19 0.45 -3.81
CA ASP A 160 -9.00 -0.05 -2.70
C ASP A 160 -10.46 0.38 -2.90
N TYR A 161 -11.35 -0.59 -3.06
CA TYR A 161 -12.80 -0.36 -3.11
C TYR A 161 -13.38 -0.29 -1.70
N ILE A 162 -14.23 0.72 -1.48
CA ILE A 162 -14.97 0.90 -0.23
C ILE A 162 -16.42 1.26 -0.58
N ALA A 163 -17.38 0.51 -0.07
CA ALA A 163 -18.79 0.87 -0.20
C ALA A 163 -19.06 2.20 0.51
N TRP A 164 -19.97 3.02 -0.01
CA TRP A 164 -20.12 4.40 0.48
C TRP A 164 -20.44 4.47 1.98
N GLY A 165 -21.35 3.62 2.47
CA GLY A 165 -21.71 3.53 3.89
C GLY A 165 -20.62 2.92 4.79
N ASP A 166 -19.59 2.31 4.20
CA ASP A 166 -18.44 1.77 4.95
C ASP A 166 -17.33 2.80 5.15
N ILE A 167 -17.36 3.92 4.43
CA ILE A 167 -16.41 5.03 4.62
C ILE A 167 -16.50 5.53 6.06
N GLN A 168 -15.37 5.60 6.75
CA GLN A 168 -15.33 5.93 8.18
C GLN A 168 -15.83 7.34 8.48
N ASN A 169 -15.47 8.30 7.62
CA ASN A 169 -15.81 9.70 7.79
C ASN A 169 -16.24 10.31 6.46
N THR A 170 -17.40 10.92 6.47
CA THR A 170 -18.00 11.67 5.36
C THR A 170 -18.47 13.03 5.88
N VAL A 171 -18.67 14.00 4.99
CA VAL A 171 -19.11 15.36 5.30
C VAL A 171 -20.15 15.85 4.28
N ASN A 172 -21.06 16.74 4.68
CA ASN A 172 -22.01 17.36 3.76
C ASN A 172 -21.54 18.73 3.25
N ASN A 173 -20.99 19.56 4.13
CA ASN A 173 -20.57 20.92 3.83
C ASN A 173 -19.66 21.49 4.94
N ASP A 174 -19.41 22.80 4.89
CA ASP A 174 -18.57 23.50 5.87
C ASP A 174 -19.07 23.40 7.32
N GLY A 175 -20.37 23.14 7.52
CA GLY A 175 -20.97 23.04 8.84
C GLY A 175 -20.58 21.78 9.62
N ASP A 176 -20.05 20.75 8.95
CA ASP A 176 -19.79 19.44 9.54
C ASP A 176 -18.41 18.84 9.19
N LEU A 177 -17.48 19.68 8.70
CA LEU A 177 -16.11 19.31 8.29
C LEU A 177 -15.33 18.53 9.34
N PHE A 178 -15.60 18.76 10.63
CA PHE A 178 -14.79 18.19 11.72
C PHE A 178 -15.44 17.00 12.41
N ASP A 179 -16.68 16.67 12.06
CA ASP A 179 -17.37 15.51 12.59
C ASP A 179 -16.59 14.22 12.32
N GLN A 180 -16.48 13.38 13.35
CA GLN A 180 -15.82 12.08 13.26
C GLN A 180 -16.85 10.97 13.37
N GLY A 181 -16.69 9.91 12.57
CA GLY A 181 -17.59 8.77 12.51
C GLY A 181 -18.90 9.02 11.75
N ALA A 182 -19.07 10.20 11.17
CA ALA A 182 -20.22 10.50 10.32
C ALA A 182 -20.15 9.71 9.02
N LYS A 183 -21.21 8.97 8.71
CA LYS A 183 -21.32 8.10 7.55
C LYS A 183 -22.41 8.59 6.61
N ASP A 184 -22.34 8.09 5.38
CA ASP A 184 -23.35 8.32 4.34
C ASP A 184 -23.59 9.80 4.04
N ARG A 185 -22.63 10.70 4.22
CA ARG A 185 -22.75 12.10 3.78
C ARG A 185 -22.24 12.28 2.34
N ASN A 186 -22.33 13.49 1.80
CA ASN A 186 -22.12 13.75 0.37
C ASN A 186 -20.66 13.64 -0.10
N HIS A 187 -19.69 13.90 0.79
CA HIS A 187 -18.27 13.94 0.45
C HIS A 187 -17.46 12.98 1.34
N ALA A 188 -16.63 12.15 0.73
CA ALA A 188 -15.72 11.27 1.48
C ALA A 188 -14.54 12.06 2.05
N LYS A 189 -14.17 11.82 3.31
CA LYS A 189 -12.88 12.30 3.82
C LYS A 189 -11.80 11.32 3.40
N VAL A 190 -10.84 11.83 2.62
CA VAL A 190 -9.66 11.07 2.18
C VAL A 190 -8.41 11.65 2.84
N TYR A 191 -7.42 10.78 3.05
CA TYR A 191 -6.18 11.07 3.75
C TYR A 191 -5.01 10.66 2.87
N GLN A 192 -4.12 11.59 2.62
CA GLN A 192 -2.97 11.38 1.75
C GLN A 192 -1.79 10.85 2.57
N GLY A 193 -1.17 9.78 2.08
CA GLY A 193 0.10 9.27 2.61
C GLY A 193 1.17 10.36 2.58
N PHE A 194 2.01 10.41 3.60
CA PHE A 194 3.01 11.47 3.70
C PHE A 194 4.19 11.30 2.73
N TYR A 195 4.52 10.07 2.32
CA TYR A 195 5.77 9.78 1.60
C TYR A 195 5.51 9.46 0.13
N TYR A 196 4.56 8.58 -0.15
CA TYR A 196 4.23 8.09 -1.48
C TYR A 196 2.81 8.46 -1.92
N HIS A 197 2.16 9.35 -1.16
CA HIS A 197 0.87 9.97 -1.45
C HIS A 197 -0.34 9.06 -1.66
N ALA A 198 -0.22 7.74 -1.43
CA ALA A 198 -1.34 6.82 -1.51
C ALA A 198 -2.58 7.35 -0.78
N THR A 199 -3.74 7.14 -1.38
CA THR A 199 -5.00 7.72 -0.91
C THR A 199 -5.75 6.75 0.00
N PHE A 200 -6.13 7.19 1.20
CA PHE A 200 -6.79 6.35 2.20
C PHE A 200 -8.11 6.95 2.69
N SER A 201 -9.06 6.12 3.12
CA SER A 201 -10.31 6.56 3.76
C SER A 201 -10.19 6.76 5.27
N THR A 202 -9.02 6.48 5.84
CA THR A 202 -8.80 6.46 7.29
C THR A 202 -7.51 7.16 7.68
N ARG A 203 -7.51 7.76 8.87
CA ARG A 203 -6.32 8.37 9.49
C ARG A 203 -5.39 7.29 10.07
N LYS A 204 -4.06 7.48 9.96
CA LYS A 204 -3.06 6.59 10.56
C LYS A 204 -1.81 7.34 10.99
N THR A 205 -1.63 7.49 12.31
CA THR A 205 -0.50 8.22 12.90
C THR A 205 0.42 7.37 13.77
N SER A 206 0.15 6.06 13.87
CA SER A 206 0.93 5.14 14.70
C SER A 206 2.28 4.75 14.09
N LEU A 207 2.41 4.87 12.76
CA LEU A 207 3.62 4.52 12.02
C LEU A 207 4.08 5.77 11.27
N ASN A 208 5.26 6.26 11.62
CA ASN A 208 5.83 7.48 11.05
C ASN A 208 7.12 7.19 10.27
N THR A 209 6.99 6.37 9.22
CA THR A 209 8.09 5.90 8.36
C THR A 209 7.58 5.58 6.95
N CYS A 210 8.47 5.70 5.97
CA CYS A 210 8.28 5.29 4.58
C CYS A 210 8.47 3.78 4.33
N ALA A 211 8.73 2.96 5.35
CA ALA A 211 9.06 1.55 5.14
C ALA A 211 7.88 0.70 4.61
N ASN A 212 6.67 1.25 4.57
CA ASN A 212 5.48 0.55 4.11
C ASN A 212 4.49 1.52 3.46
N THR A 213 4.26 1.31 2.16
CA THR A 213 3.35 2.07 1.31
C THR A 213 1.87 1.89 1.63
N ARG A 214 1.47 0.79 2.28
CA ARG A 214 0.07 0.57 2.70
C ARG A 214 -0.24 1.12 4.09
N ASP A 215 0.78 1.42 4.85
CA ASP A 215 0.67 1.83 6.25
C ASP A 215 1.25 3.22 6.49
N GLU A 216 1.27 4.04 5.46
CA GLU A 216 1.85 5.38 5.50
C GLU A 216 1.25 6.27 6.58
N PHE A 217 2.12 7.12 7.12
CA PHE A 217 1.71 8.20 8.01
C PHE A 217 0.73 9.11 7.28
N ARG A 218 -0.40 9.39 7.91
CA ARG A 218 -1.44 10.30 7.42
C ARG A 218 -2.26 10.83 8.58
N SER A 219 -2.43 12.14 8.62
CA SER A 219 -3.15 12.85 9.68
C SER A 219 -4.11 13.87 9.09
N ASN A 220 -4.74 14.66 9.95
CA ASN A 220 -5.70 15.72 9.65
C ASN A 220 -5.13 17.08 10.07
N ASP A 221 -3.84 17.32 9.81
CA ASP A 221 -3.22 18.59 10.16
C ASP A 221 -3.73 19.71 9.27
N TRP A 222 -3.85 19.46 7.96
CA TRP A 222 -4.57 20.30 7.02
C TRP A 222 -5.75 19.59 6.38
N TYR A 223 -6.75 20.37 5.97
CA TYR A 223 -7.86 19.89 5.14
C TYR A 223 -8.15 20.83 3.96
N PHE A 224 -8.69 20.26 2.89
CA PHE A 224 -9.24 21.01 1.77
C PHE A 224 -10.44 20.28 1.16
N LEU A 225 -11.60 20.95 1.14
CA LEU A 225 -12.77 20.50 0.39
C LEU A 225 -12.91 21.43 -0.83
N PRO A 226 -12.63 20.95 -2.06
CA PRO A 226 -12.72 21.81 -3.24
C PRO A 226 -14.17 22.19 -3.52
N ASP A 227 -14.40 23.47 -3.80
CA ASP A 227 -15.63 23.93 -4.43
C ASP A 227 -15.50 23.89 -5.97
N GLY A 228 -16.53 24.33 -6.68
CA GLY A 228 -16.53 24.36 -8.14
C GLY A 228 -15.42 25.21 -8.77
N THR A 229 -14.83 26.16 -8.03
CA THR A 229 -13.75 27.02 -8.56
C THR A 229 -12.41 26.31 -8.65
N TRP A 230 -12.21 25.28 -7.83
CA TRP A 230 -10.98 24.47 -7.79
C TRP A 230 -11.14 23.11 -8.47
N LEU A 231 -12.32 22.82 -9.02
CA LEU A 231 -12.60 21.63 -9.82
C LEU A 231 -12.42 21.94 -11.30
N HIS A 232 -11.36 21.39 -11.88
CA HIS A 232 -11.01 21.61 -13.27
C HIS A 232 -11.29 20.38 -14.12
N ASN A 233 -11.75 20.57 -15.35
CA ASN A 233 -11.93 19.45 -16.27
C ASN A 233 -10.56 18.80 -16.55
N GLY A 234 -10.50 17.47 -16.46
CA GLY A 234 -9.31 16.67 -16.75
C GLY A 234 -8.78 16.82 -18.17
N ASP A 235 -9.59 17.28 -19.13
CA ASP A 235 -9.19 17.61 -20.50
C ASP A 235 -8.09 18.69 -20.57
N LEU A 236 -7.89 19.47 -19.50
CA LEU A 236 -6.76 20.40 -19.38
C LEU A 236 -5.41 19.68 -19.33
N ILE A 237 -5.39 18.40 -18.94
CA ILE A 237 -4.18 17.58 -18.91
C ILE A 237 -4.09 16.80 -20.22
N GLN A 238 -3.17 17.22 -21.08
CA GLN A 238 -3.08 16.72 -22.45
C GLN A 238 -2.64 15.26 -22.49
N ASP A 239 -3.31 14.48 -23.34
CA ASP A 239 -2.92 13.11 -23.65
C ASP A 239 -1.54 13.09 -24.33
N GLY A 240 -0.67 12.17 -23.91
CA GLY A 240 0.72 12.09 -24.38
C GLY A 240 1.76 12.93 -23.61
N TRP A 241 1.35 13.68 -22.60
CA TRP A 241 2.29 14.29 -21.66
C TRP A 241 2.96 13.24 -20.78
N ASP A 242 4.29 13.21 -20.81
CA ASP A 242 5.10 12.29 -20.01
C ASP A 242 5.37 12.87 -18.61
N TYR A 243 4.67 12.34 -17.62
CA TYR A 243 4.94 12.61 -16.20
C TYR A 243 6.00 11.67 -15.61
N GLY A 244 6.70 10.88 -16.42
CA GLY A 244 7.81 10.04 -15.99
C GLY A 244 7.32 8.78 -15.27
N SER A 245 7.85 8.53 -14.08
CA SER A 245 7.58 7.31 -13.30
C SER A 245 6.39 7.42 -12.36
N ALA A 246 5.52 8.42 -12.53
CA ALA A 246 4.28 8.51 -11.77
C ALA A 246 3.48 7.21 -11.91
N ASP A 247 3.18 6.56 -10.80
CA ASP A 247 2.51 5.25 -10.77
C ASP A 247 1.08 5.31 -11.33
N THR A 248 0.48 6.50 -11.36
CA THR A 248 -0.80 6.75 -12.01
C THR A 248 -0.71 7.93 -12.98
N ASN A 249 -1.38 7.80 -14.12
CA ASN A 249 -1.55 8.92 -15.05
C ASN A 249 -2.88 9.63 -14.72
N PRO A 250 -2.97 10.95 -14.99
CA PRO A 250 -4.26 11.63 -14.98
C PRO A 250 -5.22 10.87 -15.91
N MET A 251 -6.39 10.48 -15.42
CA MET A 251 -7.35 9.72 -16.21
C MET A 251 -7.88 10.60 -17.35
N ASN A 252 -7.27 10.53 -18.53
CA ASN A 252 -7.77 11.17 -19.74
C ASN A 252 -8.68 10.17 -20.51
N PRO A 253 -9.95 10.53 -20.81
CA PRO A 253 -10.91 9.63 -21.44
C PRO A 253 -10.65 9.34 -22.93
N SER A 254 -9.60 9.86 -23.59
CA SER A 254 -9.41 9.67 -25.04
C SER A 254 -8.77 8.36 -25.50
N ALA A 255 -8.27 7.48 -24.61
CA ALA A 255 -7.68 6.21 -25.03
C ALA A 255 -7.95 5.04 -24.06
N ASP A 256 -8.95 4.24 -24.42
CA ASP A 256 -8.96 2.78 -24.26
C ASP A 256 -8.64 2.18 -22.88
N SER A 257 -9.44 2.57 -21.89
CA SER A 257 -9.49 1.98 -20.53
C SER A 257 -9.79 0.46 -20.44
N GLN A 258 -10.09 -0.22 -21.55
CA GLN A 258 -10.28 -1.69 -21.54
C GLN A 258 -8.94 -2.42 -21.59
N LEU A 259 -7.91 -1.82 -22.22
CA LEU A 259 -6.61 -2.46 -22.38
C LEU A 259 -5.72 -2.33 -21.13
N GLN A 260 -5.83 -1.23 -20.38
CA GLN A 260 -5.05 -1.01 -19.15
C GLN A 260 -5.49 -1.90 -17.97
N LEU A 261 -6.77 -2.31 -17.91
CA LEU A 261 -7.25 -3.25 -16.88
C LEU A 261 -6.74 -4.68 -17.10
N ILE A 262 -6.42 -5.07 -18.34
CA ILE A 262 -5.93 -6.41 -18.69
C ILE A 262 -4.39 -6.47 -18.64
N ILE A 263 -3.70 -5.42 -19.08
CA ILE A 263 -2.21 -5.39 -19.08
C ILE A 263 -1.65 -5.03 -17.69
N GLY A 264 -2.29 -4.13 -16.94
CA GLY A 264 -1.89 -3.81 -15.56
C GLY A 264 -2.00 -5.00 -14.61
N GLY A 265 -3.02 -5.85 -14.78
CA GLY A 265 -3.18 -7.09 -14.01
C GLY A 265 -2.08 -8.12 -14.25
N ALA A 266 -1.62 -8.29 -15.50
CA ALA A 266 -0.54 -9.22 -15.82
C ALA A 266 0.85 -8.68 -15.45
N GLY A 267 1.09 -7.37 -15.64
CA GLY A 267 2.34 -6.71 -15.29
C GLY A 267 2.57 -6.60 -13.78
N ALA A 268 1.54 -6.19 -13.02
CA ALA A 268 1.63 -6.04 -11.57
C ALA A 268 1.74 -7.38 -10.83
N VAL A 269 1.04 -8.42 -11.29
CA VAL A 269 1.25 -9.79 -10.75
C VAL A 269 2.69 -10.25 -11.03
N THR A 270 3.24 -9.94 -12.20
CA THR A 270 4.63 -10.29 -12.54
C THR A 270 5.63 -9.49 -11.68
N ALA A 271 5.45 -8.18 -11.50
CA ALA A 271 6.33 -7.35 -10.68
C ALA A 271 6.23 -7.66 -9.17
N LEU A 272 5.03 -7.97 -8.66
CA LEU A 272 4.80 -8.38 -7.27
C LEU A 272 5.37 -9.79 -7.00
N LEU A 273 5.20 -10.74 -7.93
CA LEU A 273 5.82 -12.06 -7.86
C LEU A 273 7.35 -11.98 -8.00
N LEU A 274 7.86 -11.06 -8.82
CA LEU A 274 9.30 -10.80 -8.94
C LEU A 274 9.84 -10.11 -7.67
N GLY A 275 9.14 -9.16 -7.06
CA GLY A 275 9.57 -8.48 -5.83
C GLY A 275 9.55 -9.38 -4.59
N LEU A 276 8.46 -10.14 -4.39
CA LEU A 276 8.36 -11.16 -3.34
C LEU A 276 9.32 -12.32 -3.59
N GLY A 277 9.43 -12.76 -4.85
CA GLY A 277 10.37 -13.78 -5.29
C GLY A 277 11.82 -13.35 -5.06
N THR A 278 12.17 -12.09 -5.36
CA THR A 278 13.51 -11.54 -5.14
C THR A 278 13.82 -11.42 -3.67
N THR A 279 12.89 -10.92 -2.84
CA THR A 279 13.09 -10.81 -1.40
C THR A 279 13.27 -12.18 -0.75
N TRP A 280 12.47 -13.17 -1.17
CA TRP A 280 12.62 -14.56 -0.73
C TRP A 280 13.94 -15.15 -1.22
N ALA A 281 14.30 -14.95 -2.49
CA ALA A 281 15.52 -15.47 -3.09
C ALA A 281 16.78 -14.90 -2.43
N VAL A 282 16.81 -13.60 -2.10
CA VAL A 282 17.92 -12.97 -1.39
C VAL A 282 18.07 -13.57 0.01
N LYS A 283 16.97 -13.74 0.75
CA LYS A 283 17.01 -14.34 2.09
C LYS A 283 17.44 -15.81 2.05
N ASP A 284 16.92 -16.58 1.10
CA ASP A 284 17.25 -18.00 0.92
C ASP A 284 18.69 -18.20 0.44
N TYR A 285 19.18 -17.34 -0.46
CA TYR A 285 20.57 -17.31 -0.90
C TYR A 285 21.54 -16.99 0.26
N ASN A 286 21.24 -15.95 1.05
CA ASN A 286 22.06 -15.61 2.21
C ASN A 286 22.10 -16.76 3.23
N ALA A 287 20.98 -17.46 3.43
CA ALA A 287 20.93 -18.65 4.27
C ALA A 287 21.77 -19.80 3.70
N TYR A 288 21.75 -20.01 2.38
CA TYR A 288 22.58 -21.00 1.69
C TYR A 288 24.09 -20.72 1.85
N ILE A 289 24.51 -19.46 1.66
CA ILE A 289 25.91 -19.05 1.84
C ILE A 289 26.34 -19.17 3.30
N ALA A 290 25.48 -18.78 4.25
CA ALA A 290 25.79 -18.87 5.68
C ALA A 290 26.01 -20.30 6.18
N LEU A 291 25.53 -21.31 5.45
CA LEU A 291 25.87 -22.70 5.75
C LEU A 291 27.35 -22.97 5.39
N GLY A 292 27.96 -22.34 4.40
CA GLY A 292 29.32 -22.64 3.97
C GLY A 292 29.45 -23.97 3.22
N PRO A 293 30.63 -24.32 2.68
CA PRO A 293 30.80 -25.39 1.68
C PRO A 293 30.49 -26.81 2.20
N GLY A 294 29.93 -27.67 1.35
CA GLY A 294 29.62 -29.07 1.70
C GLY A 294 28.69 -29.81 0.73
N GLY A 295 28.85 -29.60 -0.58
CA GLY A 295 27.95 -30.12 -1.61
C GLY A 295 28.10 -29.30 -2.90
N PRO A 296 26.99 -28.79 -3.50
CA PRO A 296 27.04 -27.85 -4.61
C PRO A 296 27.94 -26.63 -4.33
N PRO A 297 28.43 -25.94 -5.37
CA PRO A 297 29.31 -24.78 -5.21
C PRO A 297 28.73 -23.75 -4.23
N ASN A 298 29.52 -23.25 -3.27
CA ASN A 298 29.05 -22.25 -2.31
C ASN A 298 29.02 -20.84 -2.94
N ASN A 299 28.19 -20.69 -3.96
CA ASN A 299 27.96 -19.47 -4.72
C ASN A 299 26.54 -19.53 -5.32
N PHE A 300 26.18 -18.51 -6.10
CA PHE A 300 24.87 -18.42 -6.74
C PHE A 300 24.48 -19.68 -7.54
N PHE A 301 25.40 -20.28 -8.28
CA PHE A 301 25.11 -21.47 -9.11
C PHE A 301 24.71 -22.69 -8.26
N GLY A 302 25.39 -22.92 -7.13
CA GLY A 302 24.98 -24.01 -6.23
C GLY A 302 23.64 -23.76 -5.56
N TRP A 303 23.31 -22.51 -5.23
CA TRP A 303 21.99 -22.13 -4.71
C TRP A 303 20.87 -22.42 -5.72
N VAL A 304 21.09 -22.10 -7.00
CA VAL A 304 20.13 -22.40 -8.09
C VAL A 304 19.92 -23.90 -8.23
N ILE A 305 21.00 -24.71 -8.22
CA ILE A 305 20.91 -26.18 -8.30
C ILE A 305 20.07 -26.73 -7.14
N VAL A 306 20.31 -26.27 -5.91
CA VAL A 306 19.56 -26.73 -4.73
C VAL A 306 18.08 -26.38 -4.83
N ASN A 307 17.74 -25.18 -5.29
CA ASN A 307 16.36 -24.72 -5.34
C ASN A 307 15.56 -25.24 -6.53
N ILE A 308 16.18 -25.40 -7.70
CA ILE A 308 15.49 -25.83 -8.93
C ILE A 308 15.55 -27.35 -9.11
N ALA A 309 16.69 -27.97 -8.84
CA ALA A 309 16.89 -29.40 -9.13
C ALA A 309 16.66 -30.32 -7.92
N ILE A 310 16.81 -29.83 -6.68
CA ILE A 310 16.75 -30.69 -5.48
C ILE A 310 15.48 -30.45 -4.66
N ARG A 311 15.15 -29.19 -4.35
CA ARG A 311 14.03 -28.80 -3.47
C ARG A 311 12.66 -29.34 -3.91
N PRO A 312 12.30 -29.44 -5.21
CA PRO A 312 11.01 -30.01 -5.63
C PRO A 312 10.84 -31.49 -5.31
N PHE A 313 11.94 -32.23 -5.14
CA PHE A 313 11.94 -33.66 -4.82
C PHE A 313 12.05 -33.94 -3.32
N CYS A 314 12.10 -32.90 -2.50
CA CYS A 314 12.26 -33.04 -1.05
C CYS A 314 10.91 -33.20 -0.35
N SER A 315 10.84 -34.17 0.56
CA SER A 315 9.67 -34.37 1.41
C SER A 315 9.45 -33.16 2.33
N THR A 316 8.19 -32.86 2.65
CA THR A 316 7.87 -31.84 3.66
C THR A 316 8.46 -32.22 5.02
N LYS A 317 8.77 -31.23 5.86
CA LYS A 317 9.29 -31.46 7.22
C LYS A 317 8.39 -32.38 8.04
N ALA A 318 7.08 -32.24 7.91
CA ALA A 318 6.09 -33.08 8.61
C ALA A 318 6.18 -34.55 8.19
N ARG A 319 6.32 -34.82 6.89
CA ARG A 319 6.47 -36.18 6.37
C ARG A 319 7.86 -36.77 6.63
N ALA A 320 8.90 -35.94 6.70
CA ALA A 320 10.26 -36.38 7.04
C ALA A 320 10.43 -36.76 8.53
N ILE A 321 9.53 -36.31 9.41
CA ILE A 321 9.52 -36.66 10.84
C ILE A 321 8.33 -37.56 11.22
N PHE A 322 7.50 -37.95 10.25
CA PHE A 322 6.39 -38.86 10.47
C PHE A 322 6.96 -40.23 10.84
N THR A 323 6.47 -40.79 11.95
CA THR A 323 6.95 -42.07 12.48
C THR A 323 5.82 -43.02 12.87
N ASP A 324 4.57 -42.65 12.58
CA ASP A 324 3.40 -43.47 12.91
C ASP A 324 3.23 -44.68 11.98
N ASP A 325 3.99 -44.72 10.88
CA ASP A 325 4.14 -45.85 9.96
C ASP A 325 5.15 -46.90 10.43
N TYR A 326 5.96 -46.60 11.46
CA TYR A 326 6.84 -47.59 12.08
C TYR A 326 6.05 -48.47 13.05
N SER A 327 6.33 -49.78 13.02
CA SER A 327 5.77 -50.70 14.01
C SER A 327 6.15 -50.25 15.42
N LYS A 328 5.14 -50.04 16.27
CA LYS A 328 5.32 -49.70 17.69
C LYS A 328 5.82 -50.89 18.52
N HIS A 329 5.97 -52.07 17.90
CA HIS A 329 6.37 -53.32 18.52
C HIS A 329 7.48 -54.00 17.70
N GLY A 330 8.43 -54.65 18.37
CA GLY A 330 9.52 -55.40 17.71
C GLY A 330 10.91 -54.73 17.74
N ALA A 331 11.11 -53.71 18.57
CA ALA A 331 12.48 -53.27 18.89
C ALA A 331 13.21 -54.39 19.66
N HIS A 332 14.48 -54.62 19.35
CA HIS A 332 15.30 -55.59 20.09
C HIS A 332 15.41 -55.15 21.56
N LYS A 333 15.41 -56.09 22.51
CA LYS A 333 15.45 -55.79 23.96
C LYS A 333 16.61 -54.86 24.34
N ASP A 334 17.73 -54.96 23.64
CA ASP A 334 18.90 -54.10 23.85
C ASP A 334 18.61 -52.64 23.49
N ILE A 335 17.80 -52.37 22.45
CA ILE A 335 17.40 -51.01 22.06
C ILE A 335 16.40 -50.43 23.07
N GLU A 336 15.48 -51.25 23.58
CA GLU A 336 14.55 -50.84 24.64
C GLU A 336 15.27 -50.56 25.97
N SER A 337 16.41 -51.21 26.21
CA SER A 337 17.24 -50.99 27.40
C SER A 337 18.08 -49.72 27.37
N LEU A 338 18.17 -49.05 26.21
CA LEU A 338 18.92 -47.80 26.08
C LEU A 338 18.25 -46.68 26.89
N PRO A 339 19.02 -45.83 27.59
CA PRO A 339 18.46 -44.71 28.32
C PRO A 339 17.79 -43.72 27.37
N ARG A 340 16.63 -43.20 27.77
CA ARG A 340 15.94 -42.16 27.00
C ARG A 340 16.87 -40.95 26.81
N ARG A 341 16.93 -40.46 25.56
CA ARG A 341 17.69 -39.26 25.20
C ARG A 341 17.31 -38.11 26.13
N ARG A 342 18.32 -37.48 26.72
CA ARG A 342 18.17 -36.24 27.50
C ARG A 342 18.26 -35.03 26.56
N GLY A 343 17.26 -34.15 26.63
CA GLY A 343 17.21 -32.90 25.86
C GLY A 343 16.54 -33.00 24.48
N PRO A 344 16.22 -31.84 23.87
CA PRO A 344 15.49 -31.78 22.60
C PRO A 344 16.35 -32.29 21.43
N ARG A 345 15.71 -32.58 20.28
CA ARG A 345 16.41 -32.88 19.02
C ARG A 345 17.21 -31.65 18.58
N ALA A 346 18.40 -31.86 18.02
CA ALA A 346 19.17 -30.76 17.46
C ALA A 346 18.42 -30.15 16.27
N SER A 347 18.36 -28.83 16.22
CA SER A 347 17.90 -28.09 15.05
C SER A 347 18.92 -28.21 13.92
N VAL A 348 18.40 -28.43 12.72
CA VAL A 348 19.15 -28.60 11.48
C VAL A 348 18.68 -27.57 10.45
N ALA A 349 19.60 -27.08 9.62
CA ALA A 349 19.35 -26.08 8.59
C ALA A 349 19.99 -26.51 7.26
N GLY A 350 19.38 -26.07 6.16
CA GLY A 350 19.82 -26.41 4.80
C GLY A 350 19.32 -27.78 4.33
N LEU A 351 19.06 -27.90 3.02
CA LEU A 351 18.81 -29.17 2.34
C LEU A 351 20.13 -29.83 1.96
N VAL A 352 20.92 -29.09 1.17
CA VAL A 352 22.31 -29.41 0.84
C VAL A 352 23.06 -28.07 0.77
N PRO A 353 24.12 -27.85 1.57
CA PRO A 353 24.58 -28.71 2.66
C PRO A 353 23.61 -28.71 3.85
N HIS A 354 23.35 -29.89 4.41
CA HIS A 354 22.57 -30.05 5.64
C HIS A 354 23.48 -29.85 6.87
N ARG A 355 23.08 -29.00 7.81
CA ARG A 355 23.89 -28.67 9.00
C ARG A 355 23.13 -28.67 10.29
N GLN A 356 23.74 -29.21 11.32
CA GLN A 356 23.28 -29.06 12.69
C GLN A 356 23.64 -27.65 13.21
N VAL A 357 22.64 -26.82 13.50
CA VAL A 357 22.85 -25.43 13.93
C VAL A 357 22.88 -25.27 15.45
N THR A 358 22.38 -26.25 16.20
CA THR A 358 22.35 -26.28 17.67
C THR A 358 23.11 -27.49 18.21
N GLN A 359 23.32 -27.59 19.53
CA GLN A 359 24.05 -28.72 20.16
C GLN A 359 25.45 -28.93 19.56
N ARG A 360 26.15 -27.82 19.27
CA ARG A 360 27.52 -27.84 18.75
C ARG A 360 28.49 -28.30 19.84
N ALA A 361 29.60 -28.91 19.46
CA ALA A 361 30.65 -29.31 20.40
C ALA A 361 31.15 -28.10 21.22
N PRO A 362 31.57 -28.31 22.50
CA PRO A 362 32.18 -27.28 23.33
C PRO A 362 33.41 -26.65 22.67
N GLU A 363 33.67 -25.38 22.99
CA GLU A 363 34.77 -24.58 22.42
C GLU A 363 36.14 -25.29 22.50
N THR A 364 36.38 -26.00 23.61
CA THR A 364 37.61 -26.78 23.88
C THR A 364 37.84 -27.91 22.89
N MET A 365 36.77 -28.55 22.39
CA MET A 365 36.85 -29.60 21.38
C MET A 365 36.91 -29.07 19.95
N ARG A 366 36.53 -27.80 19.70
CA ARG A 366 36.67 -27.18 18.36
C ARG A 366 38.12 -26.84 18.01
N ARG A 367 38.94 -26.46 18.99
CA ARG A 367 40.36 -26.11 18.76
C ARG A 367 41.20 -27.30 18.28
N VAL A 368 40.98 -28.49 18.83
CA VAL A 368 41.68 -29.73 18.43
C VAL A 368 41.44 -30.08 16.95
N ARG A 369 40.29 -29.69 16.39
CA ARG A 369 39.96 -29.93 14.98
C ARG A 369 40.79 -29.08 14.02
N ILE A 370 41.13 -27.84 14.38
CA ILE A 370 41.92 -26.94 13.53
C ILE A 370 43.36 -27.46 13.41
N GLU A 371 43.94 -27.95 14.51
CA GLU A 371 45.29 -28.54 14.51
C GLU A 371 45.37 -29.85 13.71
N LEU A 372 44.36 -30.72 13.78
CA LEU A 372 44.32 -31.96 12.99
C LEU A 372 44.20 -31.70 11.48
N THR A 373 43.39 -30.73 11.04
CA THR A 373 43.32 -30.35 9.61
C THR A 373 44.59 -29.67 9.10
N ALA A 374 45.36 -28.99 9.95
CA ALA A 374 46.66 -28.44 9.60
C ALA A 374 47.75 -29.52 9.47
N PHE A 375 47.59 -30.66 10.17
CA PHE A 375 48.47 -31.82 10.03
C PHE A 375 48.21 -32.63 8.73
N ASP A 376 46.97 -32.71 8.25
CA ASP A 376 46.64 -33.43 7.01
C ASP A 376 47.08 -32.67 5.74
N SER A 377 47.07 -31.33 5.74
CA SER A 377 47.57 -30.53 4.61
C SER A 377 49.09 -30.57 4.45
N ILE A 378 49.83 -30.98 5.49
CA ILE A 378 51.29 -31.18 5.46
C ILE A 378 51.65 -32.57 4.88
N ARG A 379 50.74 -33.56 4.90
CA ARG A 379 51.00 -34.91 4.35
C ARG A 379 50.67 -35.09 2.87
N TYR A 380 49.87 -34.23 2.26
CA TYR A 380 49.53 -34.29 0.83
C TYR A 380 50.11 -33.11 0.04
N GLY A 381 51.43 -32.98 0.10
CA GLY A 381 52.19 -32.10 -0.79
C GLY A 381 52.63 -32.83 -2.06
N LYS A 382 52.38 -32.19 -3.22
CA LYS A 382 52.95 -32.44 -4.56
C LYS A 382 52.67 -33.80 -5.23
N ALA A 383 51.80 -33.77 -6.24
CA ALA A 383 52.02 -34.51 -7.47
C ALA A 383 51.91 -33.51 -8.63
N ASP A 384 52.98 -33.45 -9.41
CA ASP A 384 53.31 -32.49 -10.45
C ASP A 384 52.36 -32.53 -11.65
N THR A 385 52.11 -31.37 -12.28
CA THR A 385 51.78 -31.32 -13.71
C THR A 385 52.36 -30.06 -14.35
N TYR A 386 53.35 -30.25 -15.21
CA TYR A 386 53.58 -29.51 -16.45
C TYR A 386 53.97 -30.56 -17.49
N PRO A 387 53.69 -30.29 -18.77
CA PRO A 387 52.47 -30.66 -19.51
C PRO A 387 52.16 -32.16 -19.60
#